data_AF-A0A150H0S2-F1
#
_entry.id   AF-A0A150H0S2-F1
#
_cell.length_a   1.000
_cell.length_b   1.000
_cell.length_c   1.000
_cell.angle_alpha   90.00
_cell.angle_beta   90.00
_cell.angle_gamma   90.00
#
_symmetry.space_group_name_H-M   'P 1'
#
loop_
_entity.id
_entity.type
_entity.pdbx_description
1 polymer ?
#
loop_
_entity_poly.entity_id
_entity_poly.type
_entity_poly.pdbx_seq_one_letter_code
_entity_poly.pdbx_strand_id
1 'polypeptide(L)'
;MDVRGAICDVSDRAQRLELVAKVTEEFGGKLDILVNNVGTNIRKPTVDYTEEDYSTIMRTNLESAYHLCQVCQPLLAASGNSCVVFNSSVAGGPTAMRSGTLYAMTKAALNQLTKNLACEWAGAGIRVNTVAPWYTATDLALQVLQNESFKAEVLSRTPMRRIGQPEEVADS
;
A
#
# COMPACT_ATOMS: atom_id res chain seq x y z
N MET A 1 8.06 -24.16 -2.68
CA MET A 1 8.32 -22.72 -2.80
C MET A 1 9.50 -22.40 -1.90
N ASP A 2 10.51 -21.70 -2.42
CA ASP A 2 11.56 -21.10 -1.57
C ASP A 2 10.98 -19.79 -1.01
N VAL A 3 11.04 -19.61 0.31
CA VAL A 3 10.47 -18.45 1.00
C VAL A 3 11.51 -17.93 1.97
N ARG A 4 11.88 -16.65 1.81
CA ARG A 4 12.83 -15.93 2.66
C ARG A 4 12.08 -14.89 3.47
N GLY A 5 12.48 -14.71 4.72
CA GLY A 5 11.90 -13.71 5.63
C GLY A 5 12.99 -12.77 6.16
N ALA A 6 12.67 -11.49 6.25
CA ALA A 6 13.51 -10.48 6.87
C ALA A 6 12.67 -9.58 7.78
N ILE A 7 13.18 -9.26 8.96
CA ILE A 7 12.56 -8.30 9.87
C ILE A 7 12.92 -6.89 9.39
N CYS A 8 11.92 -6.05 9.18
CA CYS A 8 12.07 -4.66 8.77
C CYS A 8 10.85 -3.85 9.22
N ASP A 9 11.08 -2.80 10.01
CA ASP A 9 10.12 -1.70 10.13
C ASP A 9 10.28 -0.79 8.91
N VAL A 10 9.35 -0.88 7.97
CA VAL A 10 9.39 -0.07 6.75
C VAL A 10 9.20 1.42 7.00
N SER A 11 8.76 1.84 8.20
CA SER A 11 8.74 3.26 8.57
C SER A 11 10.15 3.80 8.88
N ASP A 12 11.09 2.92 9.25
CA ASP A 12 12.50 3.25 9.49
C ASP A 12 13.32 3.24 8.19
N ARG A 13 13.99 4.36 7.89
CA ARG A 13 14.77 4.51 6.66
C ARG A 13 16.00 3.61 6.61
N ALA A 14 16.72 3.46 7.72
CA ALA A 14 17.91 2.62 7.77
C ALA A 14 17.54 1.16 7.54
N GLN A 15 16.46 0.68 8.18
CA GLN A 15 15.99 -0.69 7.99
C GLN A 15 15.53 -0.97 6.56
N ARG A 16 14.92 0.01 5.86
CA ARG A 16 14.60 -0.13 4.43
C ARG A 16 15.86 -0.34 3.58
N LEU A 17 16.93 0.41 3.85
CA LEU A 17 18.19 0.28 3.12
C LEU A 17 18.86 -1.08 3.40
N GLU A 18 18.86 -1.53 4.65
CA GLU A 18 19.37 -2.85 5.02
C GLU A 18 18.59 -3.98 4.34
N LEU A 19 17.26 -3.87 4.28
CA LEU A 19 16.41 -4.83 3.56
C LEU A 19 16.79 -4.89 2.08
N VAL A 20 16.92 -3.75 1.41
CA VAL A 20 17.25 -3.68 -0.03
C VAL A 20 18.64 -4.22 -0.30
N ALA A 21 19.61 -3.97 0.59
CA ALA A 21 20.95 -4.54 0.49
C ALA A 21 20.91 -6.08 0.54
N LYS A 22 20.15 -6.66 1.48
CA LYS A 22 19.95 -8.12 1.58
C LYS A 22 19.29 -8.70 0.32
N VAL A 23 18.24 -8.07 -0.18
CA VAL A 23 17.57 -8.47 -1.44
C VAL A 23 18.54 -8.40 -2.62
N THR A 24 19.38 -7.36 -2.67
CA THR A 24 20.40 -7.20 -3.73
C THR A 24 21.39 -8.36 -3.72
N GLU A 25 21.92 -8.72 -2.55
CA GLU A 25 22.85 -9.83 -2.41
C GLU A 25 22.21 -11.16 -2.77
N GLU A 26 21.01 -11.41 -2.25
CA GLU A 26 20.33 -12.71 -2.35
C GLU A 26 19.81 -13.02 -3.76
N PHE A 27 19.37 -11.99 -4.50
CA PHE A 27 18.79 -12.14 -5.84
C PHE A 27 19.70 -11.60 -6.95
N GLY A 28 21.00 -11.45 -6.67
CA GLY A 28 22.01 -11.09 -7.68
C GLY A 28 21.76 -9.72 -8.34
N GLY A 29 21.26 -8.76 -7.55
CA GLY A 29 21.00 -7.39 -7.99
C GLY A 29 19.76 -7.21 -8.86
N LYS A 30 18.82 -8.16 -8.82
CA LYS A 30 17.58 -8.11 -9.60
C LYS A 30 16.36 -8.24 -8.71
N LEU A 31 15.30 -7.51 -9.06
CA LEU A 31 13.99 -7.61 -8.43
C LEU A 31 12.92 -7.60 -9.51
N ASP A 32 12.09 -8.63 -9.56
CA ASP A 32 11.04 -8.72 -10.58
C ASP A 32 9.75 -8.02 -10.14
N ILE A 33 9.41 -8.09 -8.85
CA ILE A 33 8.14 -7.58 -8.32
C ILE A 33 8.38 -6.87 -6.99
N LEU A 34 7.88 -5.64 -6.86
CA LEU A 34 7.76 -4.93 -5.58
C LEU A 34 6.28 -4.70 -5.25
N VAL A 35 5.80 -5.28 -4.16
CA VAL A 35 4.44 -5.04 -3.64
C VAL A 35 4.50 -4.16 -2.40
N ASN A 36 4.11 -2.89 -2.55
CA ASN A 36 3.96 -1.95 -1.44
C ASN A 36 2.61 -2.17 -0.73
N ASN A 37 2.55 -3.20 0.11
CA ASN A 37 1.33 -3.60 0.82
C ASN A 37 1.13 -2.92 2.18
N VAL A 38 2.22 -2.58 2.88
CA VAL A 38 2.17 -2.10 4.27
C VAL A 38 1.33 -0.82 4.37
N GLY A 39 0.49 -0.75 5.41
CA GLY A 39 -0.24 0.45 5.77
C GLY A 39 -0.95 0.32 7.11
N THR A 40 -1.20 1.45 7.75
CA THR A 40 -1.93 1.59 9.00
C THR A 40 -3.05 2.63 8.86
N ASN A 41 -3.97 2.65 9.82
CA ASN A 41 -5.04 3.64 9.86
C ASN A 41 -5.39 4.02 11.31
N ILE A 42 -5.36 5.32 11.61
CA ILE A 42 -5.91 5.91 12.83
C ILE A 42 -7.14 6.71 12.40
N ARG A 43 -8.31 6.32 12.90
CA ARG A 43 -9.60 6.94 12.53
C ARG A 43 -10.06 7.89 13.62
N LYS A 44 -10.03 9.19 13.32
CA LYS A 44 -10.47 10.28 14.20
C LYS A 44 -11.12 11.38 13.35
N PRO A 45 -12.00 12.23 13.93
CA PRO A 45 -12.35 13.51 13.33
C PRO A 45 -11.09 14.32 13.03
N THR A 46 -11.09 15.10 11.95
CA THR A 46 -9.88 15.81 11.50
C THR A 46 -9.33 16.78 12.55
N VAL A 47 -10.21 17.38 13.35
CA VAL A 47 -9.85 18.30 14.42
C VAL A 47 -9.11 17.65 15.60
N ASP A 48 -9.16 16.31 15.69
CA ASP A 48 -8.57 15.54 16.79
C ASP A 48 -7.26 14.82 16.39
N TYR A 49 -6.81 14.98 15.13
CA TYR A 49 -5.52 14.41 14.72
C TYR A 49 -4.36 15.19 15.33
N THR A 50 -3.41 14.47 15.90
CA THR A 50 -2.17 15.05 16.41
C THR A 50 -1.06 15.05 15.35
N GLU A 51 0.03 15.74 15.63
CA GLU A 51 1.23 15.70 14.79
C GLU A 51 1.81 14.28 14.72
N GLU A 52 1.76 13.53 15.82
CA GLU A 52 2.19 12.14 15.87
C GLU A 52 1.29 11.24 15.00
N ASP A 53 -0.03 11.42 15.04
CA ASP A 53 -0.94 10.68 14.16
C ASP A 53 -0.59 10.94 12.68
N TYR A 54 -0.34 12.21 12.32
CA TYR A 54 0.10 12.60 10.99
C TYR A 54 1.41 11.92 10.60
N SER A 55 2.43 12.07 11.44
CA SER A 55 3.77 11.54 11.19
C SER A 55 3.75 10.03 11.02
N THR A 56 3.06 9.31 11.90
CA THR A 56 2.93 7.85 11.84
C THR A 56 2.23 7.38 10.57
N ILE A 57 1.10 7.99 10.20
CA ILE A 57 0.34 7.59 9.01
C ILE A 57 1.13 7.90 7.73
N MET A 58 1.71 9.10 7.63
CA MET A 58 2.46 9.51 6.43
C MET A 58 3.72 8.66 6.24
N ARG A 59 4.49 8.45 7.32
CA ARG A 59 5.72 7.66 7.29
C ARG A 59 5.46 6.22 6.88
N THR A 60 4.41 5.62 7.45
CA THR A 60 4.07 4.21 7.22
C THR A 60 3.42 3.98 5.87
N ASN A 61 2.47 4.83 5.46
CA ASN A 61 1.64 4.55 4.27
C ASN A 61 2.19 5.14 2.98
N LEU A 62 2.98 6.22 3.05
CA LEU A 62 3.42 6.96 1.86
C LEU A 62 4.94 7.03 1.77
N GLU A 63 5.63 7.53 2.79
CA GLU A 63 7.08 7.74 2.72
C GLU A 63 7.83 6.42 2.56
N SER A 64 7.41 5.37 3.27
CA SER A 64 7.97 4.03 3.16
C SER A 64 7.91 3.50 1.72
N ALA A 65 6.73 3.55 1.11
CA ALA A 65 6.46 3.02 -0.22
C ALA A 65 7.16 3.85 -1.31
N TYR A 66 7.13 5.19 -1.17
CA TYR A 66 7.86 6.09 -2.06
C TYR A 66 9.37 5.84 -2.01
N HIS A 67 9.95 5.75 -0.81
CA HIS A 67 11.38 5.50 -0.66
C HIS A 67 11.79 4.12 -1.15
N LEU A 68 11.00 3.06 -0.86
CA LEU A 68 11.25 1.71 -1.38
C LEU A 68 11.27 1.71 -2.91
N CYS A 69 10.36 2.44 -3.55
CA CYS A 69 10.38 2.62 -5.01
C CYS A 69 11.70 3.23 -5.47
N GLN A 70 12.18 4.30 -4.83
CA GLN A 70 13.46 4.94 -5.20
C GLN A 70 14.64 3.98 -5.10
N VAL A 71 14.77 3.25 -3.99
CA VAL A 71 15.96 2.40 -3.74
C VAL A 71 15.90 1.06 -4.47
N CYS A 72 14.71 0.55 -4.79
CA CYS A 72 14.54 -0.68 -5.57
C CYS A 72 14.56 -0.43 -7.09
N GLN A 73 14.40 0.81 -7.56
CA GLN A 73 14.32 1.12 -9.00
C GLN A 73 15.48 0.53 -9.82
N PRO A 74 16.76 0.59 -9.38
CA PRO A 74 17.86 -0.01 -10.14
C PRO A 74 17.74 -1.54 -10.26
N LEU A 75 17.27 -2.21 -9.19
CA LEU A 75 17.05 -3.67 -9.17
C LEU A 75 15.90 -4.07 -10.10
N LEU A 76 14.84 -3.26 -10.10
CA LEU A 76 13.68 -3.42 -10.98
C LEU A 76 14.08 -3.24 -12.45
N ALA A 77 14.86 -2.22 -12.76
CA ALA A 77 15.36 -1.97 -14.12
C ALA A 77 16.29 -3.11 -14.60
N ALA A 78 17.12 -3.67 -13.71
CA ALA A 78 18.03 -4.76 -14.03
C ALA A 78 17.33 -6.09 -14.35
N SER A 79 16.07 -6.28 -13.92
CA SER A 79 15.25 -7.44 -14.27
C SER A 79 14.75 -7.39 -15.73
N GLY A 80 14.54 -6.19 -16.29
CA GLY A 80 14.14 -5.99 -17.69
C GLY A 80 12.65 -6.20 -18.01
N ASN A 81 11.88 -6.84 -17.11
CA ASN A 81 10.41 -6.91 -17.18
C ASN A 81 9.82 -7.02 -15.76
N SER A 82 9.93 -5.94 -15.00
CA SER A 82 9.52 -5.90 -13.60
C SER A 82 8.24 -5.11 -13.39
N CYS A 83 7.65 -5.24 -12.20
CA CYS A 83 6.53 -4.40 -11.82
C CYS A 83 6.53 -3.96 -10.36
N VAL A 84 5.87 -2.82 -10.14
CA VAL A 84 5.53 -2.31 -8.82
C VAL A 84 4.01 -2.31 -8.68
N VAL A 85 3.53 -2.80 -7.54
CA VAL A 85 2.12 -2.80 -7.18
C VAL A 85 1.96 -2.06 -5.85
N PHE A 86 1.12 -1.03 -5.84
CA PHE A 86 0.70 -0.37 -4.60
C PHE A 86 -0.62 -0.94 -4.10
N ASN A 87 -0.71 -1.20 -2.79
CA ASN A 87 -1.99 -1.45 -2.15
C ASN A 87 -2.59 -0.13 -1.67
N SER A 88 -3.47 0.44 -2.48
CA SER A 88 -4.19 1.67 -2.18
C SER A 88 -5.43 1.39 -1.31
N SER A 89 -6.52 2.11 -1.55
CA SER A 89 -7.83 1.89 -0.97
C SER A 89 -8.87 2.66 -1.79
N VAL A 90 -10.10 2.19 -1.77
CA VAL A 90 -11.28 2.94 -2.22
C VAL A 90 -11.41 4.31 -1.52
N ALA A 91 -10.84 4.45 -0.32
CA ALA A 91 -10.74 5.72 0.40
C ALA A 91 -9.85 6.77 -0.30
N GLY A 92 -8.90 6.34 -1.14
CA GLY A 92 -8.08 7.21 -1.98
C GLY A 92 -8.69 7.50 -3.35
N GLY A 93 -9.91 7.02 -3.59
CA GLY A 93 -10.65 7.20 -4.83
C GLY A 93 -11.42 8.53 -4.88
N PRO A 94 -12.27 8.71 -5.91
CA PRO A 94 -13.03 9.95 -6.10
C PRO A 94 -14.15 10.15 -5.06
N THR A 95 -14.51 9.11 -4.31
CA THR A 95 -15.62 9.14 -3.35
C THR A 95 -15.09 9.25 -1.93
N ALA A 96 -15.56 10.25 -1.20
CA ALA A 96 -15.24 10.40 0.22
C ALA A 96 -15.78 9.22 1.04
N MET A 97 -14.92 8.68 1.90
CA MET A 97 -15.24 7.60 2.84
C MET A 97 -15.01 8.06 4.28
N ARG A 98 -15.70 7.44 5.23
CA ARG A 98 -15.50 7.67 6.67
C ARG A 98 -14.26 6.93 7.21
N SER A 99 -13.16 7.00 6.45
CA SER A 99 -11.92 6.26 6.71
C SER A 99 -10.84 7.08 7.42
N GLY A 100 -11.08 8.37 7.66
CA GLY A 100 -10.10 9.33 8.18
C GLY A 100 -9.40 10.09 7.05
N THR A 101 -9.19 11.41 7.22
CA THR A 101 -8.63 12.29 6.19
C THR A 101 -7.19 11.93 5.85
N LEU A 102 -6.37 11.64 6.86
CA LEU A 102 -4.96 11.29 6.65
C LEU A 102 -4.80 9.97 5.88
N TYR A 103 -5.56 8.94 6.26
CA TYR A 103 -5.56 7.67 5.54
C TYR A 103 -6.00 7.86 4.08
N ALA A 104 -7.13 8.53 3.85
CA ALA A 104 -7.62 8.81 2.50
C ALA A 104 -6.61 9.58 1.66
N MET A 105 -5.97 10.61 2.23
CA MET A 105 -4.90 11.38 1.57
C MET A 105 -3.72 10.49 1.18
N THR A 106 -3.21 9.64 2.08
CA THR A 106 -2.09 8.75 1.74
C THR A 106 -2.44 7.78 0.61
N LYS A 107 -3.64 7.20 0.62
CA LYS A 107 -4.09 6.28 -0.43
C LYS A 107 -4.34 6.99 -1.76
N ALA A 108 -4.84 8.23 -1.74
CA ALA A 108 -4.94 9.07 -2.93
C ALA A 108 -3.56 9.43 -3.50
N ALA A 109 -2.59 9.74 -2.62
CA ALA A 109 -1.21 10.00 -3.03
C ALA A 109 -0.58 8.77 -3.72
N LEU A 110 -0.81 7.56 -3.22
CA LEU A 110 -0.36 6.33 -3.90
C LEU A 110 -0.98 6.17 -5.29
N ASN A 111 -2.26 6.50 -5.45
CA ASN A 111 -2.93 6.46 -6.76
C ASN A 111 -2.30 7.42 -7.77
N GLN A 112 -1.93 8.63 -7.33
CA GLN A 112 -1.26 9.59 -8.20
C GLN A 112 0.20 9.19 -8.47
N LEU A 113 0.92 8.76 -7.43
CA LEU A 113 2.30 8.26 -7.55
C LEU A 113 2.40 7.13 -8.57
N THR A 114 1.45 6.19 -8.54
CA THR A 114 1.37 5.09 -9.51
C THR A 114 1.39 5.59 -10.95
N LYS A 115 0.57 6.60 -11.27
CA LYS A 115 0.50 7.17 -12.63
C LYS A 115 1.81 7.83 -13.03
N ASN A 116 2.39 8.61 -12.12
CA ASN A 116 3.64 9.31 -12.36
C ASN A 116 4.79 8.32 -12.63
N LEU A 117 4.96 7.32 -11.76
CA LEU A 117 6.00 6.30 -11.93
C LEU A 117 5.78 5.42 -13.15
N ALA A 118 4.53 5.08 -13.49
CA ALA A 118 4.22 4.34 -14.71
C ALA A 118 4.70 5.09 -15.97
N CYS A 119 4.47 6.40 -16.04
CA CYS A 119 4.95 7.23 -17.15
C CYS A 119 6.48 7.37 -17.12
N GLU A 120 7.06 7.65 -15.95
CA GLU A 120 8.49 7.91 -15.80
C GLU A 120 9.33 6.67 -16.09
N TRP A 121 8.88 5.49 -15.66
CA TRP A 121 9.67 4.25 -15.72
C TRP A 121 9.32 3.33 -16.89
N ALA A 122 8.38 3.73 -17.76
CA ALA A 122 8.03 2.97 -18.96
C ALA A 122 9.26 2.64 -19.83
N GLY A 123 10.18 3.60 -20.00
CA GLY A 123 11.41 3.41 -20.77
C GLY A 123 12.40 2.40 -20.16
N ALA A 124 12.27 2.12 -18.86
CA ALA A 124 13.06 1.12 -18.15
C ALA A 124 12.38 -0.27 -18.12
N GLY A 125 11.23 -0.44 -18.79
CA GLY A 125 10.49 -1.70 -18.79
C GLY A 125 9.80 -2.03 -17.45
N ILE A 126 9.60 -1.03 -16.57
CA ILE A 126 8.96 -1.22 -15.26
C ILE A 126 7.49 -0.84 -15.35
N ARG A 127 6.59 -1.79 -15.11
CA ARG A 127 5.15 -1.52 -15.01
C ARG A 127 4.80 -1.08 -13.60
N VAL A 128 3.95 -0.06 -13.45
CA VAL A 128 3.51 0.40 -12.13
C VAL A 128 1.98 0.44 -12.08
N ASN A 129 1.40 -0.30 -11.14
CA ASN A 129 -0.04 -0.41 -10.97
C ASN A 129 -0.44 -0.25 -9.51
N THR A 130 -1.73 -0.06 -9.28
CA THR A 130 -2.32 0.03 -7.94
C THR A 130 -3.56 -0.84 -7.88
N VAL A 131 -3.74 -1.50 -6.75
CA VAL A 131 -5.00 -2.16 -6.38
C VAL A 131 -5.68 -1.31 -5.32
N ALA A 132 -7.00 -1.15 -5.42
CA ALA A 132 -7.77 -0.34 -4.47
C ALA A 132 -8.88 -1.20 -3.84
N PRO A 133 -8.57 -1.98 -2.79
CA PRO A 133 -9.57 -2.83 -2.15
C PRO A 133 -10.72 -2.02 -1.53
N TRP A 134 -11.92 -2.60 -1.59
CA TRP A 134 -13.04 -2.24 -0.74
C TRP A 134 -12.84 -2.82 0.67
N TYR A 135 -13.89 -2.88 1.50
CA TYR A 135 -13.82 -3.59 2.78
C TYR A 135 -13.55 -5.08 2.54
N THR A 136 -12.32 -5.49 2.85
CA THR A 136 -11.81 -6.86 2.81
C THR A 136 -11.57 -7.34 4.24
N ALA A 137 -11.77 -8.62 4.53
CA ALA A 137 -11.64 -9.22 5.87
C ALA A 137 -10.18 -9.28 6.37
N THR A 138 -9.57 -8.12 6.60
CA THR A 138 -8.24 -7.95 7.22
C THR A 138 -8.39 -7.34 8.60
N ASP A 139 -7.39 -7.48 9.48
CA ASP A 139 -7.42 -6.92 10.83
C ASP A 139 -7.76 -5.42 10.86
N LEU A 140 -7.23 -4.66 9.89
CA LEU A 140 -7.47 -3.22 9.75
C LEU A 140 -8.94 -2.86 9.48
N ALA A 141 -9.66 -3.73 8.77
CA ALA A 141 -11.06 -3.55 8.42
C ALA A 141 -11.99 -4.19 9.46
N LEU A 142 -11.61 -5.35 10.01
CA LEU A 142 -12.40 -6.07 11.02
C LEU A 142 -12.66 -5.21 12.25
N GLN A 143 -11.70 -4.37 12.66
CA GLN A 143 -11.88 -3.38 13.75
C GLN A 143 -13.11 -2.48 13.56
N VAL A 144 -13.45 -2.07 12.33
CA VAL A 144 -14.62 -1.22 12.06
C VAL A 144 -15.86 -2.00 11.69
N LEU A 145 -15.70 -3.18 11.09
CA LEU A 145 -16.80 -4.05 10.68
C LEU A 145 -17.47 -4.78 11.87
N GLN A 146 -16.87 -4.76 13.06
CA GLN A 146 -17.52 -5.18 14.30
C GLN A 146 -18.74 -4.33 14.66
N ASN A 147 -18.82 -3.08 14.16
CA ASN A 147 -20.01 -2.26 14.30
C ASN A 147 -21.05 -2.69 13.24
N GLU A 148 -22.10 -3.39 13.67
CA GLU A 148 -23.13 -3.93 12.78
C GLU A 148 -23.86 -2.86 11.95
N SER A 149 -24.05 -1.64 12.48
CA SER A 149 -24.67 -0.54 11.72
C SER A 149 -23.78 -0.08 10.56
N PHE A 150 -22.48 0.02 10.82
CA PHE A 150 -21.49 0.39 9.83
C PHE A 150 -21.30 -0.72 8.80
N LYS A 151 -21.26 -1.97 9.25
CA LYS A 151 -21.22 -3.15 8.37
C LYS A 151 -22.45 -3.19 7.46
N ALA A 152 -23.64 -2.95 7.99
CA ALA A 152 -24.86 -2.87 7.17
C ALA A 152 -24.77 -1.75 6.12
N GLU A 153 -24.22 -0.58 6.47
CA GLU A 153 -23.97 0.50 5.52
C GLU A 153 -23.00 0.06 4.41
N VAL A 154 -21.87 -0.54 4.78
CA VAL A 154 -20.88 -1.09 3.84
C VAL A 154 -21.55 -2.08 2.89
N LEU A 155 -22.28 -3.07 3.42
CA LEU A 155 -22.98 -4.08 2.63
C LEU A 155 -24.07 -3.49 1.74
N SER A 156 -24.71 -2.39 2.14
CA SER A 156 -25.70 -1.71 1.30
C SER A 156 -25.09 -1.06 0.07
N ARG A 157 -23.82 -0.67 0.15
CA ARG A 157 -23.03 -0.09 -0.94
C ARG A 157 -22.21 -1.13 -1.71
N THR A 158 -22.14 -2.37 -1.24
CA THR A 158 -21.46 -3.47 -1.94
C THR A 158 -22.45 -4.24 -2.82
N PRO A 159 -22.33 -4.23 -4.16
CA PRO A 159 -23.24 -4.96 -5.04
C PRO A 159 -23.35 -6.46 -4.74
N MET A 160 -22.24 -7.10 -4.35
CA MET A 160 -22.19 -8.51 -3.97
C MET A 160 -22.73 -8.80 -2.57
N ARG A 161 -23.14 -7.79 -1.80
CA ARG A 161 -23.72 -7.90 -0.44
C ARG A 161 -22.88 -8.73 0.54
N ARG A 162 -21.56 -8.77 0.36
CA ARG A 162 -20.61 -9.44 1.24
C ARG A 162 -19.31 -8.64 1.37
N ILE A 163 -18.53 -8.97 2.40
CA ILE A 163 -17.15 -8.46 2.58
C ILE A 163 -16.21 -9.27 1.67
N GLY A 164 -15.21 -8.59 1.09
CA GLY A 164 -14.18 -9.25 0.29
C GLY A 164 -13.26 -10.11 1.14
N GLN A 165 -12.64 -11.12 0.55
CA GLN A 165 -11.61 -11.95 1.18
C GLN A 165 -10.22 -11.53 0.70
N PRO A 166 -9.16 -11.69 1.51
CA PRO A 166 -7.79 -11.34 1.12
C PRO A 166 -7.34 -11.99 -0.18
N GLU A 167 -7.78 -13.22 -0.45
CA GLU A 167 -7.45 -13.98 -1.66
C GLU A 167 -7.98 -13.28 -2.92
N GLU A 168 -9.14 -12.62 -2.85
CA GLU A 168 -9.71 -11.88 -3.97
C GLU A 168 -8.87 -10.64 -4.35
N VAL A 169 -8.13 -10.09 -3.39
CA VAL A 169 -7.18 -9.00 -3.66
C VAL A 169 -5.86 -9.55 -4.20
N ALA A 170 -5.43 -10.71 -3.74
CA ALA A 170 -4.20 -11.35 -4.19
C ALA A 170 -4.27 -11.81 -5.66
N ASP A 171 -5.47 -12.22 -6.12
CA ASP A 171 -5.71 -12.69 -7.49
C ASP A 171 -5.93 -11.56 -8.52
N SER A 172 -5.83 -10.29 -8.11
CA SER A 172 -6.10 -9.10 -8.95
C SER A 172 -4.93 -8.64 -9.82
#